data_AF-A0A1Z4C332-F1
#
_entry.id   AF-A0A1Z4C332-F1
#
_cell.length_a   1.000
_cell.length_b   1.000
_cell.length_c   1.000
_cell.angle_alpha   90.00
_cell.angle_beta   90.00
_cell.angle_gamma   90.00
#
_symmetry.space_group_name_H-M   'P 1'
#
loop_
_entity.id
_entity.type
_entity.pdbx_description
1 polymer ?
#
loop_
_entity_poly.entity_id
_entity_poly.type
_entity_poly.pdbx_seq_one_letter_code
_entity_poly.pdbx_strand_id
1 'polypeptide(L)'
;MTAFTNYTENQIAGHIFGSATFAKPTALYIALFSAVTDGEAGSVTEISGNGYARAACAPGDSDWTQPTTDGTVSNAVTISFPAATGDWGVITAWGIFDAATAGHLLVYANLTNSRNITAGSTPSFAANALTVQIDN
;
A
#
# COMPACT_ATOMS: atom_id res chain seq x y z
N MET A 1 8.79 -0.13 -9.54
CA MET A 1 9.54 -0.81 -8.46
C MET A 1 8.84 -0.47 -7.17
N THR A 2 8.73 -1.43 -6.25
CA THR A 2 8.17 -1.19 -4.92
C THR A 2 9.27 -0.70 -4.01
N ALA A 3 9.02 0.34 -3.22
CA ALA A 3 10.01 0.87 -2.30
C ALA A 3 9.38 1.10 -0.93
N PHE A 4 10.17 0.80 0.11
CA PHE A 4 9.91 1.38 1.42
C PHE A 4 10.04 2.89 1.32
N THR A 5 9.21 3.61 2.06
CA THR A 5 9.40 5.05 2.21
C THR A 5 10.56 5.33 3.17
N ASN A 6 11.11 6.54 3.13
CA ASN A 6 12.09 7.04 4.10
C ASN A 6 11.61 6.81 5.55
N TYR A 7 10.30 6.88 5.81
CA TYR A 7 9.76 6.59 7.13
C TYR A 7 10.04 5.14 7.54
N THR A 8 9.68 4.17 6.70
CA THR A 8 9.87 2.75 7.00
C THR A 8 11.35 2.40 7.10
N GLU A 9 12.19 2.93 6.21
CA GLU A 9 13.62 2.72 6.23
C GLU A 9 14.25 3.21 7.55
N ASN A 10 13.92 4.43 7.98
CA ASN A 10 14.42 4.99 9.24
C ASN A 10 13.93 4.20 10.46
N GLN A 11 12.68 3.75 10.44
CA GLN A 11 12.12 2.91 11.51
C GLN A 11 12.84 1.56 11.61
N ILE A 12 13.11 0.91 10.46
CA ILE A 12 13.87 -0.36 10.43
C ILE A 12 15.31 -0.14 10.86
N ALA A 13 16.00 0.87 10.32
CA ALA A 13 17.39 1.16 10.67
C ALA A 13 17.55 1.48 12.16
N GLY A 14 16.66 2.31 12.70
CA GLY A 14 16.63 2.62 14.13
C GLY A 14 16.32 1.42 15.02
N HIS A 15 15.51 0.47 14.54
CA HIS A 15 15.14 -0.73 15.27
C HIS A 15 16.26 -1.79 15.29
N ILE A 16 16.98 -1.95 14.19
CA ILE A 16 18.03 -2.97 14.06
C ILE A 16 19.36 -2.48 14.62
N PHE A 17 19.74 -1.24 14.33
CA PHE A 17 21.07 -0.70 14.63
C PHE A 17 21.07 0.33 15.77
N GLY A 18 19.90 0.87 16.11
CA GLY A 18 19.73 1.86 17.16
C GLY A 18 19.03 1.31 18.40
N SER A 19 18.51 2.23 19.22
CA SER A 19 17.69 1.92 20.39
C SER A 19 16.20 2.15 20.16
N ALA A 20 15.80 2.52 18.94
CA ALA A 20 14.40 2.77 18.62
C ALA A 20 13.62 1.45 18.62
N THR A 21 12.34 1.52 18.98
CA THR A 21 11.43 0.38 18.86
C THR A 21 10.51 0.62 17.69
N PHE A 22 10.52 -0.27 16.71
CA PHE A 22 9.51 -0.29 15.66
C PHE A 22 8.50 -1.40 15.97
N ALA A 23 7.38 -1.01 16.58
CA ALA A 23 6.32 -1.95 16.89
C ALA A 23 5.67 -2.45 15.58
N LYS A 24 5.38 -3.75 15.51
CA LYS A 24 4.63 -4.34 14.39
C LYS A 24 3.32 -3.56 14.21
N PRO A 25 3.00 -3.08 12.99
CA PRO A 25 1.71 -2.49 12.71
C PRO A 25 0.57 -3.44 13.09
N THR A 26 -0.50 -2.92 13.69
CA THR A 26 -1.70 -3.70 14.03
C THR A 26 -2.73 -3.70 12.90
N ALA A 27 -2.56 -2.80 11.93
CA ALA A 27 -3.40 -2.70 10.75
C ALA A 27 -2.54 -2.28 9.55
N LEU A 28 -2.94 -2.73 8.37
CA LEU A 28 -2.39 -2.30 7.09
C LEU A 28 -3.54 -2.04 6.13
N TYR A 29 -3.42 -0.96 5.36
CA TYR A 29 -4.45 -0.48 4.46
C TYR A 29 -3.86 -0.14 3.11
N ILE A 30 -4.43 -0.70 2.05
CA ILE A 30 -4.04 -0.43 0.68
C ILE A 30 -4.76 0.84 0.21
N ALA A 31 -3.97 1.83 -0.19
CA ALA A 31 -4.43 3.09 -0.75
C ALA A 31 -4.15 3.16 -2.26
N LEU A 32 -4.96 3.94 -2.97
CA LEU A 32 -4.81 4.23 -4.40
C LEU A 32 -4.44 5.70 -4.60
N PHE A 33 -3.53 5.96 -5.53
CA PHE A 33 -3.02 7.29 -5.81
C PHE A 33 -3.25 7.69 -7.27
N SER A 34 -3.65 8.95 -7.49
CA SER A 34 -3.69 9.55 -8.82
C SER A 34 -2.32 10.06 -9.27
N ALA A 35 -1.46 10.44 -8.31
CA ALA A 35 -0.09 10.86 -8.54
C ALA A 35 0.81 10.54 -7.35
N VAL A 36 2.10 10.35 -7.63
CA VAL A 36 3.18 10.27 -6.64
C VAL A 36 4.14 11.42 -6.96
N THR A 37 4.25 12.39 -6.06
CA THR A 37 5.17 13.53 -6.25
C THR A 37 6.56 13.16 -5.75
N ASP A 38 6.63 12.55 -4.57
CA ASP A 38 7.84 11.98 -3.99
C ASP A 38 7.41 10.82 -3.07
N GLY A 39 7.48 9.59 -3.57
CA GLY A 39 7.03 8.43 -2.83
C GLY A 39 7.91 8.08 -1.64
N GLU A 40 9.22 8.35 -1.73
CA GLU A 40 10.18 8.15 -0.64
C GLU A 40 9.85 9.06 0.55
N ALA A 41 9.50 10.32 0.29
CA ALA A 41 9.03 11.25 1.31
C ALA A 41 7.56 11.03 1.74
N GLY A 42 6.85 10.06 1.16
CA GLY A 42 5.43 9.83 1.41
C GLY A 42 4.48 10.88 0.79
N SER A 43 4.99 11.71 -0.12
CA SER A 43 4.23 12.75 -0.81
C SER A 43 3.47 12.18 -2.00
N VAL A 44 2.21 11.80 -1.73
CA VAL A 44 1.28 11.19 -2.70
C VAL A 44 -0.03 11.98 -2.80
N THR A 45 -0.71 11.88 -3.93
CA THR A 45 -2.09 12.36 -4.10
C THR A 45 -3.03 11.16 -3.99
N GLU A 46 -3.56 10.93 -2.79
CA GLU A 46 -4.54 9.88 -2.54
C GLU A 46 -5.92 10.24 -3.09
N ILE A 47 -6.63 9.22 -3.61
CA ILE A 47 -8.03 9.37 -4.00
C ILE A 47 -8.87 9.75 -2.78
N SER A 48 -9.91 10.56 -3.00
CA SER A 48 -10.86 10.93 -1.96
C SER A 48 -12.26 11.15 -2.54
N GLY A 49 -13.29 11.03 -1.69
CA GLY A 49 -14.69 11.18 -2.09
C GLY A 49 -15.23 9.98 -2.88
N ASN A 50 -16.46 10.12 -3.40
CA ASN A 50 -17.09 9.15 -4.32
C ASN A 50 -17.08 7.69 -3.83
N GLY A 51 -17.22 7.48 -2.52
CA GLY A 51 -17.24 6.15 -1.90
C GLY A 51 -15.86 5.51 -1.71
N TYR A 52 -14.76 6.21 -2.05
CA TYR A 52 -13.42 5.70 -1.83
C TYR A 52 -13.11 5.57 -0.33
N ALA A 53 -12.54 4.41 0.03
CA ALA A 53 -11.86 4.17 1.29
C ALA A 53 -10.68 3.21 1.03
N ARG A 54 -9.62 3.32 1.83
CA ARG A 54 -8.50 2.37 1.77
C ARG A 54 -9.01 0.95 2.08
N ALA A 55 -8.51 -0.03 1.35
CA ALA A 55 -8.89 -1.44 1.55
C ALA A 55 -8.05 -2.06 2.67
N ALA A 56 -8.68 -2.70 3.66
CA ALA A 56 -7.95 -3.39 4.72
C ALA A 56 -7.28 -4.67 4.20
N CYS A 57 -6.04 -4.92 4.63
CA CYS A 57 -5.31 -6.16 4.39
C CYS A 57 -4.41 -6.40 5.61
N ALA A 58 -4.95 -7.00 6.66
CA ALA A 58 -4.35 -6.97 7.99
C ALA A 58 -2.94 -7.62 8.00
N PRO A 59 -2.04 -7.18 8.89
CA PRO A 59 -0.71 -7.76 8.96
C PRO A 59 -0.76 -9.15 9.61
N GLY A 60 -0.86 -10.20 8.79
CA GLY A 60 -0.84 -11.59 9.24
C GLY A 60 -0.78 -12.61 8.09
N ASP A 61 -0.48 -13.85 8.44
CA ASP A 61 -0.19 -14.95 7.50
C ASP A 61 -1.40 -15.41 6.67
N SER A 62 -2.62 -14.96 7.03
CA SER A 62 -3.82 -15.15 6.23
C SER A 62 -3.91 -14.19 5.05
N ASP A 63 -3.33 -12.99 5.20
CA ASP A 63 -3.53 -11.86 4.30
C ASP A 63 -2.26 -11.57 3.48
N TRP A 64 -1.11 -12.02 3.98
CA TRP A 64 0.20 -11.87 3.35
C TRP A 64 0.93 -13.22 3.28
N THR A 65 1.64 -13.45 2.19
CA THR A 65 2.50 -14.63 2.07
C THR A 65 3.66 -14.53 3.06
N GLN A 66 4.18 -15.68 3.48
CA GLN A 66 5.48 -15.70 4.15
C GLN A 66 6.56 -15.13 3.23
N PRO A 67 7.57 -14.44 3.78
CA PRO A 67 8.70 -13.99 2.99
C PRO A 67 9.40 -15.19 2.35
N THR A 68 9.63 -15.10 1.04
CA THR A 68 10.45 -16.08 0.31
C THR A 68 11.92 -15.66 0.32
N THR A 69 12.76 -16.27 -0.52
CA THR A 69 14.12 -15.77 -0.80
C THR A 69 14.07 -14.28 -1.12
N ASP A 70 15.03 -13.53 -0.59
CA ASP A 70 15.24 -12.09 -0.82
C ASP A 70 14.17 -11.15 -0.23
N GLY A 71 13.42 -11.63 0.78
CA GLY A 71 12.50 -10.77 1.54
C GLY A 71 11.26 -10.33 0.75
N THR A 72 10.87 -11.10 -0.27
CA THR A 72 9.68 -10.83 -1.08
C THR A 72 8.42 -11.35 -0.40
N VAL A 73 7.39 -10.51 -0.35
CA VAL A 73 6.04 -10.84 0.14
C VAL A 73 4.98 -10.37 -0.84
N SER A 74 3.82 -11.02 -0.83
CA SER A 74 2.66 -10.60 -1.61
C SER A 74 1.37 -10.73 -0.80
N ASN A 75 0.30 -10.07 -1.26
CA ASN A 75 -1.02 -10.28 -0.68
C ASN A 75 -1.52 -11.72 -0.96
N ALA A 76 -1.87 -12.47 0.09
CA ALA A 76 -2.37 -13.85 -0.03
C ALA A 76 -3.86 -13.92 -0.41
N VAL A 77 -4.60 -12.81 -0.27
CA VAL A 77 -6.04 -12.72 -0.52
C VAL A 77 -6.38 -11.64 -1.54
N THR A 78 -7.54 -11.74 -2.17
CA THR A 78 -8.08 -10.65 -2.98
C THR A 78 -8.38 -9.44 -2.11
N ILE A 79 -7.81 -8.29 -2.45
CA ILE A 79 -8.05 -7.01 -1.78
C ILE A 79 -9.09 -6.25 -2.60
N SER A 80 -10.24 -5.97 -2.01
CA SER A 80 -11.36 -5.32 -2.70
C SER A 80 -11.62 -3.94 -2.10
N PHE A 81 -11.79 -2.94 -2.97
CA PHE A 81 -12.18 -1.58 -2.57
C PHE A 81 -13.71 -1.46 -2.57
N PRO A 82 -14.29 -0.46 -1.87
CA PRO A 82 -15.70 -0.15 -2.03
C PRO A 82 -16.07 0.17 -3.49
N ALA A 83 -17.33 -0.05 -3.85
CA ALA A 83 -17.82 0.34 -5.16
C ALA A 83 -17.78 1.87 -5.30
N ALA A 84 -17.26 2.35 -6.43
CA ALA A 84 -17.17 3.77 -6.74
C ALA A 84 -18.58 4.35 -6.94
N THR A 85 -18.98 5.33 -6.11
CA THR A 85 -20.28 6.02 -6.25
C THR A 85 -20.23 7.20 -7.23
N GLY A 86 -19.03 7.50 -7.74
CA GLY A 86 -18.70 8.54 -8.72
C GLY A 86 -17.31 8.26 -9.28
N ASP A 87 -16.86 9.03 -10.26
CA ASP A 87 -15.54 8.81 -10.87
C ASP A 87 -14.40 9.10 -9.87
N TRP A 88 -13.44 8.19 -9.77
CA TRP A 88 -12.20 8.40 -9.00
C TRP A 88 -11.06 8.91 -9.90
N GLY A 89 -11.21 8.72 -11.21
CA GLY A 89 -10.21 9.12 -12.20
C GLY A 89 -9.14 8.06 -12.41
N VAL A 90 -7.98 8.50 -12.94
CA VAL A 90 -6.86 7.61 -13.29
C VAL A 90 -6.01 7.33 -12.06
N ILE A 91 -5.94 6.06 -11.70
CA ILE A 91 -5.05 5.54 -10.67
C ILE A 91 -3.73 5.16 -11.34
N THR A 92 -2.63 5.65 -10.78
CA THR A 92 -1.28 5.46 -11.32
C THR A 92 -0.37 4.69 -10.35
N ALA A 93 -0.71 4.66 -9.06
CA ALA A 93 0.08 4.00 -8.03
C ALA A 93 -0.81 3.51 -6.88
N TRP A 94 -0.20 2.71 -6.02
CA TRP A 94 -0.78 2.22 -4.77
C TRP A 94 0.26 2.31 -3.65
N GLY A 95 -0.22 2.20 -2.42
CA GLY A 95 0.65 2.15 -1.25
C GLY A 95 0.00 1.50 -0.05
N ILE A 96 0.80 1.24 0.98
CA ILE A 96 0.37 0.61 2.22
C ILE A 96 0.50 1.62 3.36
N PHE A 97 -0.60 1.89 4.05
CA PHE A 97 -0.61 2.71 5.26
C PHE A 97 -0.84 1.87 6.51
N ASP A 98 -0.35 2.34 7.65
CA ASP A 98 -0.59 1.76 8.97
C ASP A 98 -1.97 2.13 9.59
N ALA A 99 -2.76 2.97 8.92
CA ALA A 99 -4.06 3.44 9.39
C ALA A 99 -5.10 3.59 8.27
N ALA A 100 -6.39 3.48 8.63
CA ALA A 100 -7.51 3.63 7.69
C ALA A 100 -7.62 5.06 7.11
N THR A 101 -7.17 6.05 7.88
CA THR A 101 -7.10 7.47 7.53
C THR A 101 -5.83 8.06 8.14
N ALA A 102 -5.19 9.03 7.47
CA ALA A 102 -3.88 9.56 7.87
C ALA A 102 -2.83 8.44 7.97
N GLY A 103 -2.07 8.35 9.07
CA GLY A 103 -1.02 7.35 9.25
C GLY A 103 0.22 7.62 8.42
N HIS A 104 1.14 6.66 8.41
CA HIS A 104 2.39 6.70 7.67
C HIS A 104 2.30 5.81 6.44
N LEU A 105 2.72 6.33 5.29
CA LEU A 105 2.92 5.52 4.10
C LEU A 105 4.15 4.66 4.33
N LEU A 106 3.96 3.34 4.32
CA LEU A 106 5.03 2.38 4.62
C LEU A 106 5.76 1.93 3.36
N VAL A 107 4.98 1.60 2.33
CA VAL A 107 5.42 1.09 1.03
C VAL A 107 4.63 1.80 -0.05
N TYR A 108 5.26 2.08 -1.19
CA TYR A 108 4.56 2.52 -2.37
C TYR A 108 5.08 1.81 -3.63
N ALA A 109 4.23 1.76 -4.65
CA ALA A 109 4.63 1.34 -5.98
C ALA A 109 3.70 1.88 -7.06
N ASN A 110 4.27 2.13 -8.23
CA ASN A 110 3.49 2.45 -9.42
C ASN A 110 2.74 1.21 -9.92
N LEU A 111 1.53 1.41 -10.43
CA LEU A 111 0.85 0.39 -11.21
C LEU A 111 1.59 0.17 -12.53
N THR A 112 1.72 -1.08 -12.96
CA THR A 112 2.27 -1.40 -14.28
C THR A 112 1.42 -0.81 -15.40
N ASN A 113 0.10 -0.78 -15.19
CA ASN A 113 -0.85 -0.15 -16.10
C ASN A 113 -1.80 0.72 -15.27
N SER A 114 -1.79 2.03 -15.53
CA SER A 114 -2.74 2.95 -14.92
C SER A 114 -4.17 2.56 -15.25
N ARG A 115 -5.10 2.77 -14.31
CA ARG A 115 -6.51 2.37 -14.45
C ARG A 115 -7.42 3.55 -14.18
N ASN A 116 -8.28 3.89 -15.13
CA ASN A 116 -9.36 4.85 -14.90
C ASN A 116 -10.53 4.15 -14.21
N ILE A 117 -10.92 4.61 -13.03
CA ILE A 117 -12.03 4.06 -12.26
C ILE A 117 -13.23 5.00 -12.36
N THR A 118 -14.30 4.50 -12.99
CA THR A 118 -15.56 5.23 -13.17
C THR A 118 -16.63 4.75 -12.19
N ALA A 119 -17.67 5.55 -12.01
CA ALA A 119 -18.84 5.20 -11.22
C ALA A 119 -19.36 3.78 -11.53
N GLY A 120 -19.72 3.03 -10.49
CA GLY A 120 -20.19 1.64 -10.56
C GLY A 120 -19.07 0.58 -10.60
N SER A 121 -17.81 0.98 -10.77
CA SER A 121 -16.68 0.05 -10.73
C SER A 121 -16.37 -0.38 -9.30
N THR A 122 -15.93 -1.64 -9.12
CA THR A 122 -15.40 -2.13 -7.84
C THR A 122 -13.95 -2.58 -8.06
N PRO A 123 -12.96 -1.70 -7.82
CA PRO A 123 -11.56 -2.04 -8.03
C PRO A 123 -11.09 -3.12 -7.05
N SER A 124 -10.15 -3.95 -7.50
CA SER A 124 -9.56 -4.98 -6.65
C SER A 124 -8.17 -5.37 -7.13
N PHE A 125 -7.35 -5.85 -6.21
CA PHE A 125 -6.14 -6.60 -6.50
C PHE A 125 -6.40 -8.08 -6.21
N ALA A 126 -6.16 -8.95 -7.19
CA ALA A 126 -6.21 -10.39 -6.98
C ALA A 126 -5.11 -10.82 -5.99
N ALA A 127 -5.23 -12.02 -5.42
CA ALA A 127 -4.14 -12.63 -4.67
C ALA A 127 -2.85 -12.64 -5.51
N ASN A 128 -1.72 -12.35 -4.86
CA ASN A 128 -0.38 -12.23 -5.44
C ASN A 128 -0.18 -11.07 -6.45
N ALA A 129 -1.12 -10.13 -6.55
CA ALA A 129 -1.00 -9.00 -7.47
C ALA A 129 -0.15 -7.85 -6.91
N LEU A 130 -0.16 -7.66 -5.59
CA LEU A 130 0.71 -6.72 -4.89
C LEU A 130 1.91 -7.49 -4.38
N THR A 131 3.08 -7.22 -4.94
CA THR A 131 4.35 -7.80 -4.48
C THR A 131 5.20 -6.67 -3.91
N VAL A 132 5.83 -6.93 -2.76
CA VAL A 132 6.79 -6.04 -2.11
C VAL A 132 8.07 -6.82 -1.90
N GLN A 133 9.20 -6.23 -2.29
CA GLN A 133 10.53 -6.83 -2.12
C GLN A 133 11.41 -5.82 -1.39
N ILE A 134 12.07 -6.28 -0.31
CA ILE A 134 12.80 -5.41 0.65
C ILE A 134 14.26 -5.16 0.23
N ASP A 135 14.83 -6.04 -0.60
CA ASP A 135 16.19 -5.91 -1.14
C ASP A 135 16.20 -6.44 -2.58
N ASN A 136 16.96 -5.82 -3.47
CA ASN A 136 17.10 -6.25 -4.86
C ASN A 136 18.56 -6.48 -5.23
#